data_AF-M8B7U4-F1
#
_entry.id   AF-M8B7U4-F1
#
_cell.length_a   1.000
_cell.length_b   1.000
_cell.length_c   1.000
_cell.angle_alpha   90.00
_cell.angle_beta   90.00
_cell.angle_gamma   90.00
#
_symmetry.space_group_name_H-M   'P 1'
#
loop_
_entity.id
_entity.type
_entity.pdbx_description
1 polymer ?
#
loop_
_entity_poly.entity_id
_entity_poly.type
_entity_poly.pdbx_seq_one_letter_code
_entity_poly.pdbx_strand_id
1 'polypeptide(L)'
;MAACAERLGVPRGSGMFREALHAVAFFSEEKIADKVDYLKKTIRWSDTEVAIALSKAPVLLRKSKDLLRRRSEFLLSELGLEPAYIAHRPVILYYSLEGRLRPRHYVLKFLKETGLADRDWSFYNVVTRTEKDFVDKYICPHKEAAPHLAEDYATACKGQILRVIWEVGFAGTYHVHLQIRGHGPMQPAKMVLCEIKLLPPRRAFGLKLCSLFFFENYSSIYLIGILLLLLFISLRSLPAHKLQALIAIFILDLLSWELCTSYV
;
A
#
# COMPACT_ATOMS: atom_id res chain seq x y z
N MET A 1 26.91 5.65 -34.07
CA MET A 1 26.54 4.81 -32.89
C MET A 1 27.40 5.10 -31.67
N ALA A 2 28.73 4.92 -31.71
CA ALA A 2 29.62 5.14 -30.56
C ALA A 2 29.52 6.56 -29.95
N ALA A 3 29.62 7.61 -30.78
CA ALA A 3 29.45 9.00 -30.33
C ALA A 3 28.08 9.26 -29.68
N CYS A 4 27.02 8.59 -30.15
CA CYS A 4 25.70 8.72 -29.54
C CYS A 4 25.63 8.04 -28.17
N ALA A 5 26.25 6.87 -28.01
CA ALA A 5 26.35 6.20 -26.71
C ALA A 5 27.14 7.03 -25.69
N GLU A 6 28.21 7.71 -26.14
CA GLU A 6 28.99 8.63 -25.31
C GLU A 6 28.17 9.85 -24.87
N ARG A 7 27.34 10.42 -25.75
CA ARG A 7 26.41 11.52 -25.42
C ARG A 7 25.33 11.11 -24.40
N LEU A 8 25.01 9.83 -24.29
CA LEU A 8 24.13 9.30 -23.22
C LEU A 8 24.86 9.16 -21.87
N GLY A 9 26.12 9.57 -21.78
CA GLY A 9 26.94 9.48 -20.58
C GLY A 9 27.56 8.10 -20.35
N VAL A 10 27.66 7.24 -21.36
CA VAL A 10 28.24 5.89 -21.23
C VAL A 10 29.68 5.88 -21.79
N PRO A 11 30.72 5.70 -20.95
CA PRO A 11 32.10 5.65 -21.40
C PRO A 11 32.40 4.40 -22.23
N ARG A 12 33.29 4.49 -23.24
CA ARG A 12 33.70 3.36 -24.10
C ARG A 12 34.27 2.17 -23.32
N GLY A 13 34.97 2.43 -22.22
CA GLY A 13 35.55 1.39 -21.36
C GLY A 13 34.55 0.76 -20.38
N SER A 14 33.29 1.22 -20.35
CA SER A 14 32.27 0.66 -19.45
C SER A 14 31.69 -0.62 -20.02
N GLY A 15 31.43 -1.60 -19.15
CA GLY A 15 30.66 -2.80 -19.52
C GLY A 15 29.29 -2.48 -20.11
N MET A 16 28.70 -1.33 -19.74
CA MET A 16 27.40 -0.83 -20.24
C MET A 16 27.46 -0.32 -21.69
N PHE A 17 28.66 -0.13 -22.25
CA PHE A 17 28.82 0.48 -23.56
C PHE A 17 28.20 -0.37 -24.67
N ARG A 18 28.28 -1.70 -24.55
CA ARG A 18 27.63 -2.62 -25.49
C ARG A 18 26.11 -2.47 -25.48
N GLU A 19 25.52 -2.37 -24.29
CA GLU A 19 24.08 -2.17 -24.12
C GLU A 19 23.65 -0.79 -24.64
N ALA A 20 24.50 0.23 -24.48
CA ALA A 20 24.28 1.56 -25.03
C ALA A 20 24.31 1.56 -26.56
N LEU A 21 25.31 0.93 -27.17
CA LEU A 21 25.38 0.74 -28.63
C LEU A 21 24.13 0.04 -29.15
N HIS A 22 23.73 -1.05 -28.51
CA HIS A 22 22.52 -1.80 -28.88
C HIS A 22 21.23 -0.98 -28.66
N ALA A 23 21.20 -0.11 -27.66
CA ALA A 23 20.06 0.77 -27.41
C ALA A 23 19.85 1.80 -28.52
N VAL A 24 20.94 2.33 -29.09
CA VAL A 24 20.89 3.41 -30.11
C VAL A 24 21.00 2.92 -31.54
N ALA A 25 21.41 1.67 -31.78
CA ALA A 25 21.76 1.15 -33.11
C ALA A 25 20.68 1.33 -34.19
N PHE A 26 19.40 1.33 -33.79
CA PHE A 26 18.25 1.34 -34.70
C PHE A 26 17.42 2.62 -34.63
N PHE A 27 17.93 3.68 -34.00
CA PHE A 27 17.21 4.95 -33.88
C PHE A 27 18.01 6.10 -34.50
N SER A 28 17.30 7.01 -35.17
CA SER A 28 17.86 8.30 -35.55
C SER A 28 18.11 9.16 -34.30
N GLU A 29 18.99 10.15 -34.41
CA GLU A 29 19.27 11.07 -33.30
C GLU A 29 18.00 11.80 -32.84
N GLU A 30 17.12 12.19 -33.76
CA GLU A 30 15.80 12.76 -33.47
C GLU A 30 14.93 11.81 -32.63
N LYS A 31 14.83 10.53 -33.01
CA LYS A 31 14.04 9.55 -32.27
C LYS A 31 14.59 9.33 -30.86
N ILE A 32 15.91 9.43 -30.69
CA ILE A 32 16.55 9.33 -29.37
C ILE A 32 16.22 10.58 -28.56
N ALA A 33 16.39 11.78 -29.12
CA ALA A 33 16.05 13.04 -28.45
C ALA A 33 14.58 13.09 -28.02
N ASP A 34 13.66 12.74 -28.91
CA ASP A 34 12.22 12.62 -28.62
C ASP A 34 11.93 11.66 -27.45
N LYS A 35 12.70 10.58 -27.36
CA LYS A 35 12.56 9.58 -26.32
C LYS A 35 13.12 10.07 -24.99
N VAL A 36 14.23 10.78 -25.00
CA VAL A 36 14.83 11.44 -23.84
C VAL A 36 13.87 12.48 -23.28
N ASP A 37 13.34 13.37 -24.13
CA ASP A 37 12.35 14.38 -23.73
C ASP A 37 11.07 13.76 -23.18
N TYR A 38 10.63 12.66 -23.78
CA TYR A 38 9.50 11.91 -23.25
C TYR A 38 9.77 11.37 -21.83
N LEU A 39 10.95 10.81 -21.57
CA LEU A 39 11.34 10.33 -20.24
C LEU A 39 11.42 11.47 -19.22
N LYS A 40 12.04 12.59 -19.60
CA LYS A 40 12.08 13.81 -18.76
C LYS A 40 10.69 14.25 -18.34
N LYS A 41 9.77 14.40 -19.29
CA LYS A 41 8.39 14.84 -19.02
C LYS A 41 7.60 13.83 -18.18
N THR A 42 7.74 12.54 -18.48
CA THR A 42 6.95 11.48 -17.82
C THR A 42 7.39 11.26 -16.37
N ILE A 43 8.69 11.28 -16.10
CA ILE A 43 9.23 10.99 -14.77
C ILE A 43 9.53 12.29 -13.99
N ARG A 44 9.48 13.44 -14.66
CA ARG A 44 9.87 14.77 -14.16
C ARG A 44 11.36 14.87 -13.85
N TRP A 45 12.18 14.23 -14.68
CA TRP A 45 13.64 14.34 -14.59
C TRP A 45 14.16 15.64 -15.17
N SER A 46 15.12 16.21 -14.47
CA SER A 46 16.07 17.20 -14.99
C SER A 46 17.04 16.58 -16.01
N ASP A 47 17.77 17.43 -16.72
CA ASP A 47 18.81 16.99 -17.68
C ASP A 47 19.91 16.15 -17.02
N THR A 48 20.27 16.46 -15.78
CA THR A 48 21.26 15.69 -15.03
C THR A 48 20.71 14.32 -14.63
N GLU A 49 19.47 14.25 -14.14
CA GLU A 49 18.83 12.99 -13.74
C GLU A 49 18.61 12.04 -14.91
N VAL A 50 18.16 12.54 -16.07
CA VAL A 50 17.98 11.67 -17.24
C VAL A 50 19.32 11.17 -17.77
N ALA A 51 20.39 11.96 -17.68
CA ALA A 51 21.74 11.51 -18.04
C ALA A 51 22.26 10.42 -17.07
N ILE A 52 22.02 10.57 -15.77
CA ILE A 52 22.34 9.52 -14.78
C ILE A 52 21.54 8.25 -15.06
N ALA A 53 20.25 8.38 -15.38
CA ALA A 53 19.40 7.23 -15.65
C ALA A 53 19.81 6.48 -16.92
N LEU A 54 20.07 7.19 -18.01
CA LEU A 54 20.43 6.61 -19.30
C LEU A 54 21.85 6.07 -19.34
N SER A 55 22.78 6.64 -18.55
CA SER A 55 24.12 6.07 -18.42
C SER A 55 24.13 4.70 -17.73
N LYS A 56 23.15 4.45 -16.84
CA LYS A 56 22.99 3.16 -16.13
C LYS A 56 22.01 2.19 -16.80
N ALA A 57 21.05 2.70 -17.58
CA ALA A 57 20.02 1.88 -18.22
C ALA A 57 19.64 2.44 -19.61
N PRO A 58 20.55 2.39 -20.59
CA PRO A 58 20.29 2.90 -21.94
C PRO A 58 19.14 2.13 -22.63
N VAL A 59 18.86 0.90 -22.19
CA VAL A 59 17.73 0.07 -22.65
C VAL A 59 16.36 0.74 -22.48
N LEU A 60 16.22 1.76 -21.62
CA LEU A 60 14.98 2.52 -21.47
C LEU A 60 14.54 3.20 -22.78
N LEU A 61 15.50 3.55 -23.65
CA LEU A 61 15.21 4.11 -24.97
C LEU A 61 14.39 3.15 -25.85
N ARG A 62 14.55 1.83 -25.63
CA ARG A 62 13.89 0.78 -26.41
C ARG A 62 12.53 0.35 -25.86
N LYS A 63 12.17 0.76 -24.63
CA LYS A 63 10.87 0.39 -24.04
C LYS A 63 9.75 1.21 -24.66
N SER A 64 8.55 0.65 -24.79
CA SER A 64 7.41 1.40 -25.31
C SER A 64 7.06 2.58 -24.40
N LYS A 65 6.58 3.69 -25.00
CA LYS A 65 6.18 4.89 -24.23
C LYS A 65 5.09 4.54 -23.22
N ASP A 66 4.07 3.81 -23.65
CA ASP A 66 2.96 3.38 -22.78
C ASP A 66 3.41 2.55 -21.57
N LEU A 67 4.35 1.62 -21.74
CA LEU A 67 4.90 0.83 -20.64
C LEU A 67 5.63 1.70 -19.62
N LEU A 68 6.43 2.66 -20.11
CA LEU A 68 7.16 3.60 -19.26
C LEU A 68 6.20 4.53 -18.52
N ARG A 69 5.14 5.02 -19.18
CA ARG A 69 4.08 5.81 -18.55
C ARG A 69 3.47 5.07 -17.38
N ARG A 70 2.93 3.86 -17.62
CA ARG A 70 2.25 3.06 -16.59
C ARG A 70 3.15 2.74 -15.40
N ARG A 71 4.43 2.42 -15.66
CA ARG A 71 5.42 2.18 -14.60
C ARG A 71 5.75 3.45 -13.82
N SER A 72 5.92 4.58 -14.51
CA SER A 72 6.27 5.85 -13.86
C SER A 72 5.11 6.35 -13.01
N GLU A 73 3.87 6.23 -13.49
CA GLU A 73 2.65 6.59 -12.74
C GLU A 73 2.54 5.77 -11.44
N PHE A 74 2.76 4.45 -11.50
CA PHE A 74 2.81 3.62 -10.31
C PHE A 74 3.90 4.08 -9.31
N LEU A 75 5.13 4.27 -9.79
CA LEU A 75 6.26 4.61 -8.92
C LEU A 75 6.15 6.03 -8.32
N LEU A 76 5.62 7.00 -9.06
CA LEU A 76 5.52 8.39 -8.61
C LEU A 76 4.22 8.64 -7.83
N SER A 77 3.08 8.20 -8.36
CA SER A 77 1.77 8.53 -7.80
C SER A 77 1.33 7.54 -6.73
N GLU A 78 1.48 6.23 -6.97
CA GLU A 78 1.04 5.21 -6.01
C GLU A 78 2.06 4.99 -4.89
N LEU A 79 3.37 4.97 -5.21
CA LEU A 79 4.43 4.76 -4.21
C LEU A 79 5.03 6.06 -3.64
N GLY A 80 4.79 7.21 -4.26
CA GLY A 80 5.36 8.47 -3.82
C GLY A 80 6.89 8.55 -3.93
N LEU A 81 7.53 7.78 -4.82
CA LEU A 81 8.99 7.81 -4.96
C LEU A 81 9.42 9.11 -5.64
N GLU A 82 10.53 9.68 -5.16
CA GLU A 82 11.10 10.88 -5.76
C GLU A 82 11.70 10.60 -7.15
N PRO A 83 11.56 11.50 -8.14
CA PRO A 83 12.19 11.36 -9.45
C PRO A 83 13.70 11.07 -9.38
N ALA A 84 14.41 11.78 -8.49
CA ALA A 84 15.84 11.59 -8.24
C ALA A 84 16.17 10.17 -7.76
N TYR A 85 15.32 9.59 -6.90
CA TYR A 85 15.48 8.21 -6.43
C TYR A 85 15.42 7.22 -7.59
N ILE A 86 14.48 7.43 -8.52
CA ILE A 86 14.30 6.59 -9.72
C ILE A 86 15.46 6.79 -10.70
N ALA A 87 15.95 8.02 -10.88
CA ALA A 87 17.07 8.35 -11.77
C ALA A 87 18.35 7.58 -11.39
N HIS A 88 18.61 7.45 -10.09
CA HIS A 88 19.76 6.72 -9.58
C HIS A 88 19.59 5.19 -9.68
N ARG A 89 18.36 4.71 -9.83
CA ARG A 89 17.96 3.29 -9.82
C ARG A 89 17.07 2.93 -11.01
N PRO A 90 17.45 3.28 -12.26
CA PRO A 90 16.57 3.24 -13.41
C PRO A 90 16.17 1.81 -13.82
N VAL A 91 16.91 0.81 -13.33
CA VAL A 91 16.59 -0.62 -13.48
C VAL A 91 15.21 -0.96 -12.89
N ILE A 92 14.69 -0.19 -11.94
CA ILE A 92 13.33 -0.40 -11.43
C ILE A 92 12.26 -0.34 -12.54
N LEU A 93 12.49 0.50 -13.55
CA LEU A 93 11.62 0.65 -14.72
C LEU A 93 11.74 -0.52 -15.69
N TYR A 94 12.62 -1.49 -15.44
CA TYR A 94 12.75 -2.71 -16.24
C TYR A 94 11.68 -3.75 -15.88
N TYR A 95 11.37 -3.89 -14.58
CA TYR A 95 10.53 -4.95 -14.05
C TYR A 95 9.05 -4.83 -14.47
N SER A 96 8.37 -5.97 -14.52
CA SER A 96 6.94 -6.03 -14.85
C SER A 96 6.11 -5.30 -13.80
N LEU A 97 5.16 -4.48 -14.25
CA LEU A 97 4.28 -3.74 -13.35
C LEU A 97 3.39 -4.71 -12.56
N GLU A 98 2.62 -5.52 -13.29
CA GLU A 98 1.68 -6.49 -12.70
C GLU A 98 2.36 -7.73 -12.12
N GLY A 99 3.49 -8.16 -12.70
CA GLY A 99 4.13 -9.42 -12.29
C GLY A 99 5.21 -9.29 -11.22
N ARG A 100 5.64 -8.06 -10.88
CA ARG A 100 6.72 -7.87 -9.88
C ARG A 100 6.58 -6.60 -9.05
N LEU A 101 6.37 -5.44 -9.67
CA LEU A 101 6.35 -4.18 -8.92
C LEU A 101 5.14 -4.13 -7.96
N ARG A 102 3.93 -4.35 -8.49
CA ARG A 102 2.69 -4.31 -7.70
C ARG A 102 2.59 -5.45 -6.68
N PRO A 103 2.84 -6.73 -7.03
CA PRO A 103 2.79 -7.82 -6.06
C PRO A 103 3.76 -7.63 -4.88
N ARG A 104 4.97 -7.16 -5.16
CA ARG A 104 5.95 -6.93 -4.09
C ARG A 104 5.61 -5.70 -3.25
N HIS A 105 5.07 -4.64 -3.86
CA HIS A 105 4.54 -3.52 -3.09
C HIS A 105 3.41 -3.95 -2.16
N TYR A 106 2.49 -4.79 -2.64
CA TYR A 106 1.39 -5.33 -1.84
C TYR A 106 1.91 -6.04 -0.58
N VAL A 107 2.88 -6.94 -0.71
CA VAL A 107 3.48 -7.63 0.44
C VAL A 107 4.09 -6.64 1.44
N LEU A 108 4.86 -5.66 0.97
CA LEU A 108 5.45 -4.65 1.87
C LEU A 108 4.39 -3.83 2.60
N LYS A 109 3.34 -3.43 1.89
CA LYS A 109 2.22 -2.68 2.46
C LYS A 109 1.48 -3.51 3.51
N PHE A 110 1.14 -4.76 3.18
CA PHE A 110 0.49 -5.69 4.09
C PHE A 110 1.30 -5.89 5.38
N LEU A 111 2.60 -6.14 5.28
CA LEU A 111 3.46 -6.37 6.44
C LEU A 111 3.59 -5.11 7.32
N LYS A 112 3.62 -3.93 6.71
CA LYS A 112 3.66 -2.64 7.42
C LYS A 112 2.34 -2.37 8.14
N GLU A 113 1.21 -2.59 7.48
CA GLU A 113 -0.13 -2.34 8.04
C GLU A 113 -0.52 -3.34 9.13
N THR A 114 -0.03 -4.59 9.05
CA THR A 114 -0.25 -5.63 10.08
C THR A 114 0.74 -5.56 11.24
N GLY A 115 1.71 -4.65 11.20
CA GLY A 115 2.76 -4.54 12.23
C GLY A 115 3.74 -5.71 12.24
N LEU A 116 3.73 -6.56 11.20
CA LEU A 116 4.64 -7.70 11.06
C LEU A 116 6.05 -7.25 10.64
N ALA A 117 6.19 -6.02 10.14
CA ALA A 117 7.47 -5.40 9.84
C ALA A 117 7.50 -3.93 10.28
N ASP A 118 8.45 -3.61 11.15
CA ASP A 118 8.71 -2.25 11.65
C ASP A 118 9.87 -1.55 10.91
N ARG A 119 10.45 -2.20 9.89
CA ARG A 119 11.57 -1.65 9.12
C ARG A 119 11.09 -0.99 7.83
N ASP A 120 11.49 0.26 7.62
CA ASP A 120 11.39 0.88 6.30
C ASP A 120 12.38 0.23 5.32
N TRP A 121 11.86 -0.66 4.48
CA TRP A 121 12.62 -1.32 3.43
C TRP A 121 12.74 -0.44 2.19
N SER A 122 13.95 -0.29 1.66
CA SER A 122 14.17 0.33 0.35
C SER A 122 13.43 -0.48 -0.72
N PHE A 123 12.42 0.14 -1.35
CA PHE A 123 11.59 -0.52 -2.36
C PHE A 123 12.42 -1.12 -3.49
N TYR A 124 13.46 -0.40 -3.96
CA TYR A 124 14.40 -0.92 -4.96
C TYR A 124 15.05 -2.24 -4.53
N ASN A 125 15.51 -2.34 -3.28
CA ASN A 125 16.17 -3.55 -2.78
C ASN A 125 15.21 -4.73 -2.66
N VAL A 126 13.91 -4.47 -2.54
CA VAL A 126 12.88 -5.51 -2.49
C VAL A 126 12.59 -6.03 -3.91
N VAL A 127 12.42 -5.14 -4.88
CA VAL A 127 12.04 -5.51 -6.24
C VAL A 127 13.19 -6.11 -7.06
N THR A 128 14.44 -5.85 -6.69
CA THR A 128 15.61 -6.42 -7.39
C THR A 128 15.95 -7.85 -6.96
N ARG A 129 15.40 -8.33 -5.84
CA ARG A 129 15.66 -9.68 -5.34
C ARG A 129 15.14 -10.74 -6.29
N THR A 130 15.78 -11.90 -6.30
CA THR A 130 15.24 -13.08 -6.99
C THR A 130 13.90 -13.48 -6.36
N GLU A 131 13.12 -14.27 -7.07
CA GLU A 131 11.82 -14.71 -6.55
C GLU A 131 11.96 -15.52 -5.27
N LYS A 132 12.91 -16.46 -5.27
CA LYS A 132 13.27 -17.26 -4.10
C LYS A 132 13.66 -16.37 -2.91
N ASP A 133 14.62 -15.47 -3.11
CA ASP A 133 15.09 -14.59 -2.03
C ASP A 133 13.99 -13.68 -1.49
N PHE A 134 13.06 -13.26 -2.36
CA PHE A 134 11.93 -12.43 -1.94
C PHE A 134 10.97 -13.22 -1.06
N VAL A 135 10.57 -14.41 -1.48
CA VAL A 135 9.66 -15.28 -0.71
C VAL A 135 10.29 -15.65 0.63
N ASP A 136 11.56 -16.09 0.62
CA ASP A 136 12.25 -16.53 1.83
C ASP A 136 12.42 -15.41 2.85
N LYS A 137 12.60 -14.17 2.38
CA LYS A 137 12.86 -13.02 3.26
C LYS A 137 11.62 -12.27 3.72
N TYR A 138 10.59 -12.16 2.87
CA TYR A 138 9.43 -11.30 3.14
C TYR A 138 8.12 -12.07 3.32
N ILE A 139 8.05 -13.36 2.97
CA ILE A 139 6.81 -14.15 3.09
C ILE A 139 6.98 -15.28 4.09
N CYS A 140 8.02 -16.11 3.93
CA CYS A 140 8.28 -17.26 4.79
C CYS A 140 8.32 -16.93 6.30
N PRO A 141 8.92 -15.81 6.77
CA PRO A 141 8.97 -15.50 8.19
C PRO A 141 7.60 -15.23 8.82
N HIS A 142 6.58 -14.96 8.00
CA HIS A 142 5.25 -14.56 8.45
C HIS A 142 4.18 -15.60 8.17
N LYS A 143 4.55 -16.84 7.80
CA LYS A 143 3.60 -17.90 7.45
C LYS A 143 2.57 -18.20 8.53
N GLU A 144 2.97 -18.21 9.80
CA GLU A 144 2.05 -18.47 10.91
C GLU A 144 1.09 -17.29 11.16
N ALA A 145 1.60 -16.06 11.07
CA ALA A 145 0.82 -14.84 11.34
C ALA A 145 -0.05 -14.41 10.14
N ALA A 146 0.31 -14.83 8.92
CA ALA A 146 -0.34 -14.46 7.67
C ALA A 146 -0.33 -15.65 6.69
N PRO A 147 -1.12 -16.72 6.95
CA PRO A 147 -1.07 -17.97 6.19
C PRO A 147 -1.43 -17.81 4.71
N HIS A 148 -2.29 -16.84 4.37
CA HIS A 148 -2.74 -16.59 3.00
C HIS A 148 -1.81 -15.67 2.19
N LEU A 149 -0.81 -15.03 2.81
CA LEU A 149 0.05 -14.04 2.15
C LEU A 149 0.79 -14.61 0.93
N ALA A 150 1.23 -15.87 1.00
CA ALA A 150 1.92 -16.55 -0.08
C ALA A 150 1.00 -16.79 -1.30
N GLU A 151 -0.25 -17.18 -1.05
CA GLU A 151 -1.27 -17.46 -2.06
C GLU A 151 -1.75 -16.17 -2.73
N ASP A 152 -1.99 -15.13 -1.92
CA ASP A 152 -2.34 -13.79 -2.37
C ASP A 152 -1.25 -13.20 -3.26
N TYR A 153 0.02 -13.32 -2.84
CA TYR A 153 1.16 -12.88 -3.63
C TYR A 153 1.28 -13.67 -4.94
N ALA A 154 1.16 -15.00 -4.92
CA ALA A 154 1.24 -15.83 -6.13
C ALA A 154 0.14 -15.48 -7.13
N THR A 155 -1.06 -15.14 -6.63
CA THR A 155 -2.19 -14.76 -7.47
C THR A 155 -2.06 -13.31 -7.98
N ALA A 156 -1.51 -12.41 -7.17
CA ALA A 156 -1.13 -11.06 -7.60
C ALA A 156 -0.10 -11.11 -8.73
N CYS A 157 0.91 -11.99 -8.67
CA CYS A 157 1.92 -12.19 -9.72
C CYS A 157 1.32 -12.66 -11.06
N LYS A 158 0.16 -13.31 -11.05
CA LYS A 158 -0.60 -13.70 -12.25
C LYS A 158 -1.46 -12.58 -12.83
N GLY A 159 -1.48 -11.40 -12.19
CA GLY A 159 -2.30 -10.25 -12.59
C GLY A 159 -3.80 -10.43 -12.31
N GLN A 160 -4.18 -11.44 -11.52
CA GLN A 160 -5.59 -11.82 -11.31
C GLN A 160 -6.27 -11.06 -10.16
N ILE A 161 -5.50 -10.40 -9.28
CA ILE A 161 -6.00 -9.89 -7.99
C ILE A 161 -6.01 -8.35 -7.85
N LEU A 162 -5.42 -7.60 -8.80
CA LEU A 162 -5.08 -6.20 -8.55
C LEU A 162 -6.24 -5.19 -8.66
N ARG A 163 -7.47 -5.60 -8.98
CA ARG A 163 -8.64 -4.69 -8.94
C ARG A 163 -9.41 -4.71 -7.65
N VAL A 164 -9.42 -5.82 -6.90
CA VAL A 164 -10.24 -5.93 -5.68
C VAL A 164 -9.41 -5.51 -4.48
N ILE A 165 -8.21 -6.03 -4.30
CA ILE A 165 -7.39 -5.78 -3.10
C ILE A 165 -6.94 -4.31 -2.96
N TRP A 166 -6.83 -3.55 -4.05
CA TRP A 166 -6.49 -2.13 -3.98
C TRP A 166 -7.68 -1.21 -3.64
N GLU A 167 -8.93 -1.68 -3.83
CA GLU A 167 -10.14 -0.95 -3.41
C GLU A 167 -10.61 -1.35 -2.00
N VAL A 168 -10.38 -2.59 -1.58
CA VAL A 168 -10.60 -3.01 -0.18
C VAL A 168 -9.33 -2.82 0.63
N GLY A 169 -9.20 -1.65 1.27
CA GLY A 169 -8.57 -1.64 2.59
C GLY A 169 -9.31 -2.66 3.46
N PHE A 170 -8.60 -3.71 3.90
CA PHE A 170 -9.02 -4.75 4.84
C PHE A 170 -10.54 -4.98 4.93
N ALA A 171 -11.12 -5.61 3.91
CA ALA A 171 -12.41 -6.27 4.09
C ALA A 171 -12.15 -7.63 4.76
N GLY A 172 -12.52 -7.73 6.03
CA GLY A 172 -12.45 -8.96 6.82
C GLY A 172 -13.68 -9.06 7.73
N THR A 173 -14.08 -10.30 8.02
CA THR A 173 -15.04 -10.58 9.10
C THR A 173 -14.21 -10.78 10.36
N TYR A 174 -14.35 -9.89 11.33
CA TYR A 174 -13.61 -9.98 12.58
C TYR A 174 -14.57 -10.48 13.66
N HIS A 175 -14.25 -11.63 14.27
CA HIS A 175 -14.97 -12.11 15.45
C HIS A 175 -14.31 -11.54 16.70
N VAL A 176 -15.04 -10.68 17.42
CA VAL A 176 -14.59 -10.15 18.70
C VAL A 176 -15.39 -10.85 19.80
N HIS A 177 -14.70 -11.63 20.63
CA HIS A 177 -15.27 -12.19 21.84
C HIS A 177 -15.18 -11.15 22.96
N LEU A 178 -16.31 -10.52 23.30
CA LEU A 178 -16.38 -9.59 24.43
C LEU A 178 -16.94 -10.33 25.65
N GLN A 179 -16.15 -10.41 26.71
CA GLN A 179 -16.59 -11.02 27.97
C GLN A 179 -16.94 -9.92 28.97
N ILE A 180 -18.23 -9.72 29.19
CA ILE A 180 -18.74 -8.71 30.11
C ILE A 180 -18.97 -9.38 31.48
N ARG A 181 -18.17 -9.01 32.49
CA ARG A 181 -18.42 -9.41 33.89
C ARG A 181 -19.40 -8.43 34.51
N GLY A 182 -20.58 -8.92 34.90
CA GLY A 182 -21.51 -8.15 35.72
C GLY A 182 -20.95 -8.02 37.15
N HIS A 183 -20.92 -6.81 37.70
CA HIS A 183 -20.56 -6.57 39.09
C HIS A 183 -21.84 -6.49 39.93
N GLY A 184 -22.24 -7.63 40.51
CA GLY A 184 -23.37 -7.75 41.43
C GLY A 184 -23.50 -9.19 41.95
N PRO A 185 -23.96 -9.43 43.18
CA PRO A 185 -23.83 -10.72 43.87
C PRO A 185 -24.69 -11.87 43.30
N MET A 186 -25.38 -11.70 42.17
CA MET A 186 -26.30 -12.75 41.67
C MET A 186 -26.59 -12.67 40.16
N GLN A 187 -25.58 -12.46 39.30
CA GLN A 187 -25.75 -12.62 37.85
C GLN A 187 -24.56 -13.35 37.19
N PRO A 188 -24.80 -14.39 36.36
CA PRO A 188 -23.73 -15.08 35.64
C PRO A 188 -23.16 -14.19 34.53
N ALA A 189 -21.85 -14.30 34.29
CA ALA A 189 -21.18 -13.63 33.17
C ALA A 189 -21.85 -14.02 31.84
N LYS A 190 -22.27 -13.03 31.05
CA LYS A 190 -22.82 -13.26 29.71
C LYS A 190 -21.72 -13.08 28.68
N MET A 191 -21.50 -14.10 27.85
CA MET A 191 -20.61 -14.03 26.70
C MET A 191 -21.43 -13.58 25.49
N VAL A 192 -21.06 -12.47 24.88
CA VAL A 192 -21.72 -11.97 23.66
C VAL A 192 -20.74 -12.11 22.51
N LEU A 193 -21.12 -12.88 21.49
CA LEU A 193 -20.38 -12.95 20.24
C LEU A 193 -20.82 -11.80 19.35
N CYS A 194 -19.89 -10.90 19.01
CA CYS A 194 -20.17 -9.79 18.10
C CYS A 194 -19.42 -10.02 16.78
N GLU A 195 -20.16 -10.17 15.69
CA GLU A 195 -19.60 -10.21 14.34
C GLU A 195 -19.54 -8.81 13.77
N ILE A 196 -18.32 -8.29 13.55
CA ILE A 196 -18.13 -7.01 12.88
C ILE A 196 -17.68 -7.29 11.45
N LYS A 197 -18.55 -6.98 10.50
CA LYS A 197 -18.28 -7.12 9.06
C LYS A 197 -17.98 -5.77 8.45
N LEU A 198 -16.70 -5.50 8.16
CA LEU A 198 -16.27 -4.26 7.53
C LEU A 198 -16.34 -4.41 6.00
N LEU A 199 -17.22 -3.62 5.36
CA LEU A 199 -17.41 -3.57 3.90
C LEU A 199 -16.60 -2.43 3.26
N PRO A 200 -16.18 -2.54 1.98
CA PRO A 200 -15.36 -1.53 1.31
C PRO A 200 -16.02 -0.16 1.21
N PRO A 201 -15.22 0.92 1.21
CA PRO A 201 -15.71 2.27 0.97
C PRO A 201 -15.91 2.47 -0.55
N ARG A 202 -17.13 2.24 -1.06
CA ARG A 202 -17.51 2.82 -2.36
C ARG A 202 -18.09 4.21 -2.15
N ARG A 203 -17.71 5.14 -3.04
CA ARG A 203 -18.24 6.51 -3.14
C ARG A 203 -19.77 6.45 -2.99
N ALA A 204 -20.30 7.21 -2.03
CA ALA A 204 -21.65 7.15 -1.43
C ALA A 204 -21.81 6.09 -0.33
N PHE A 205 -21.55 6.52 0.91
CA PHE A 205 -21.83 5.76 2.12
C PHE A 205 -23.35 5.71 2.37
N GLY A 206 -23.97 4.57 2.09
CA GLY A 206 -25.24 4.15 2.65
C GLY A 206 -25.02 2.84 3.41
N LEU A 207 -24.89 2.92 4.74
CA LEU A 207 -24.84 1.72 5.59
C LEU A 207 -26.26 1.21 5.80
N LYS A 208 -26.60 0.08 5.16
CA LYS A 208 -27.75 -0.75 5.56
C LYS A 208 -27.34 -1.53 6.81
N LEU A 209 -27.75 -1.07 7.99
CA LEU A 209 -27.81 -1.90 9.18
C LEU A 209 -28.93 -2.92 8.98
N CYS A 210 -28.58 -4.18 8.74
CA CYS A 210 -29.53 -5.27 8.92
C CYS A 210 -29.23 -5.95 10.26
N SER A 211 -30.22 -5.86 11.14
CA SER A 211 -30.45 -6.69 12.33
C SER A 211 -29.48 -6.47 13.51
N LEU A 212 -29.90 -6.37 14.78
CA LEU A 212 -31.12 -6.86 15.42
C LEU A 212 -31.33 -6.14 16.79
N PHE A 213 -32.55 -6.25 17.29
CA PHE A 213 -33.06 -5.97 18.64
C PHE A 213 -33.50 -4.54 18.99
N PHE A 214 -34.84 -4.42 19.05
CA PHE A 214 -35.60 -3.44 19.81
C PHE A 214 -35.06 -3.35 21.25
N PHE A 215 -34.59 -2.18 21.64
CA PHE A 215 -34.63 -1.74 23.02
C PHE A 215 -35.64 -0.60 23.09
N GLU A 216 -36.67 -0.77 23.92
CA GLU A 216 -37.66 0.25 24.24
C GLU A 216 -36.99 1.41 24.99
N ASN A 217 -36.42 2.39 24.29
CA ASN A 217 -36.35 3.78 24.74
C ASN A 217 -35.75 4.69 23.65
N TYR A 218 -36.60 5.52 23.04
CA TYR A 218 -36.26 6.36 21.89
C TYR A 218 -35.18 7.43 22.17
N SER A 219 -34.94 7.82 23.43
CA SER A 219 -33.93 8.85 23.77
C SER A 219 -32.48 8.36 23.70
N SER A 220 -32.21 7.05 23.87
CA SER A 220 -30.84 6.51 23.90
C SER A 220 -30.24 6.38 22.49
N ILE A 221 -31.09 6.14 21.48
CA ILE A 221 -30.66 5.91 20.09
C ILE A 221 -30.12 7.21 19.46
N TYR A 222 -30.69 8.38 19.79
CA TYR A 222 -30.18 9.67 19.32
C TYR A 222 -28.84 10.01 19.99
N LEU A 223 -28.66 9.68 21.27
CA LEU A 223 -27.41 9.91 21.98
C LEU A 223 -26.29 9.02 21.44
N ILE A 224 -26.58 7.74 21.19
CA ILE A 224 -25.66 6.78 20.56
C ILE A 224 -25.32 7.24 19.13
N GLY A 225 -26.31 7.71 18.36
CA GLY A 225 -26.09 8.28 17.04
C GLY A 225 -25.17 9.49 17.04
N ILE A 226 -25.35 10.43 17.99
CA ILE A 226 -24.51 11.62 18.16
C ILE A 226 -23.11 11.24 18.64
N LEU A 227 -22.99 10.31 19.59
CA LEU A 227 -21.72 9.77 20.09
C LEU A 227 -20.92 9.10 18.99
N LEU A 228 -21.56 8.28 18.14
CA LEU A 228 -20.91 7.64 16.99
C LEU A 228 -20.50 8.67 15.93
N LEU A 229 -21.29 9.73 15.71
CA LEU A 229 -20.94 10.82 14.81
C LEU A 229 -19.74 11.64 15.32
N LEU A 230 -19.69 11.93 16.62
CA LEU A 230 -18.58 12.62 17.28
C LEU A 230 -17.32 11.75 17.35
N LEU A 231 -17.47 10.44 17.53
CA LEU A 231 -16.38 9.45 17.40
C LEU A 231 -15.81 9.50 15.97
N PHE A 232 -16.68 9.50 14.96
CA PHE A 232 -16.31 9.53 13.54
C PHE A 232 -15.61 10.85 13.14
N ILE A 233 -16.03 11.98 13.72
CA ILE A 233 -15.39 13.29 13.52
C ILE A 233 -14.02 13.33 14.24
N SER A 234 -13.91 12.79 15.45
CA SER A 234 -12.67 12.75 16.24
C SER A 234 -11.64 11.75 15.69
N LEU A 235 -12.09 10.67 15.05
CA LEU A 235 -11.29 9.68 14.34
C LEU A 235 -10.65 10.22 13.06
N ARG A 236 -11.14 11.35 12.52
CA ARG A 236 -10.72 11.90 11.23
C ARG A 236 -9.46 12.79 11.32
N SER A 237 -8.99 13.16 12.52
CA SER A 237 -7.93 14.17 12.68
C SER A 237 -6.68 13.73 13.47
N LEU A 238 -6.56 12.47 13.91
CA LEU A 238 -5.47 12.04 14.80
C LEU A 238 -4.67 10.82 14.30
N PRO A 239 -3.33 10.81 14.44
CA PRO A 239 -2.48 9.69 14.03
C PRO A 239 -2.66 8.46 14.94
N ALA A 240 -2.60 7.27 14.34
CA ALA A 240 -3.07 5.98 14.86
C ALA A 240 -2.56 5.57 16.27
N HIS A 241 -1.40 6.05 16.72
CA HIS A 241 -0.84 5.70 18.03
C HIS A 241 -1.50 6.45 19.21
N LYS A 242 -2.17 7.59 18.97
CA LYS A 242 -2.94 8.31 20.01
C LYS A 242 -4.39 7.86 20.10
N LEU A 243 -4.85 7.11 19.09
CA LEU A 243 -6.23 6.71 18.92
C LEU A 243 -6.65 5.62 19.92
N GLN A 244 -5.75 4.69 20.23
CA GLN A 244 -6.04 3.62 21.21
C GLN A 244 -6.19 4.14 22.63
N ALA A 245 -5.42 5.16 23.04
CA ALA A 245 -5.52 5.76 24.36
C ALA A 245 -6.81 6.59 24.53
N LEU A 246 -7.19 7.36 23.52
CA LEU A 246 -8.44 8.16 23.54
C LEU A 246 -9.69 7.27 23.47
N ILE A 247 -9.66 6.20 22.67
CA ILE A 247 -10.76 5.21 22.64
C ILE A 247 -10.89 4.51 24.00
N ALA A 248 -9.78 4.14 24.64
CA ALA A 248 -9.82 3.50 25.96
C ALA A 248 -10.35 4.44 27.06
N ILE A 249 -9.93 5.71 27.09
CA ILE A 249 -10.42 6.72 28.06
C ILE A 249 -11.92 6.98 27.83
N PHE A 250 -12.35 7.10 26.59
CA PHE A 250 -13.76 7.38 26.26
C PHE A 250 -14.69 6.20 26.56
N ILE A 251 -14.23 4.95 26.37
CA ILE A 251 -14.95 3.74 26.78
C ILE A 251 -15.04 3.65 28.31
N LEU A 252 -13.98 4.02 29.03
CA LEU A 252 -13.98 4.05 30.50
C LEU A 252 -14.92 5.14 31.06
N ASP A 253 -14.98 6.32 30.45
CA ASP A 253 -15.90 7.40 30.83
C ASP A 253 -17.37 7.05 30.52
N LEU A 254 -17.64 6.37 29.41
CA LEU A 254 -18.98 5.85 29.07
C LEU A 254 -19.45 4.76 30.05
N LEU A 255 -18.55 3.84 30.43
CA LEU A 255 -18.83 2.82 31.44
C LEU A 255 -19.02 3.44 32.83
N SER A 256 -18.29 4.52 33.15
CA SER A 256 -18.47 5.26 34.41
C SER A 256 -19.80 6.03 34.44
N TRP A 257 -20.27 6.56 33.30
CA TRP A 257 -21.56 7.24 33.19
C TRP A 257 -22.75 6.29 33.36
N GLU A 258 -22.72 5.10 32.73
CA GLU A 258 -23.76 4.07 32.92
C GLU A 258 -23.84 3.55 34.37
N LEU A 259 -22.68 3.44 35.04
CA LEU A 259 -22.61 3.07 36.46
C LEU A 259 -23.21 4.17 37.37
N CYS A 260 -23.04 5.45 37.02
CA CYS A 260 -23.63 6.57 37.77
C CYS A 260 -25.15 6.73 37.54
N THR A 261 -25.68 6.44 36.35
CA THR A 261 -27.13 6.49 36.09
C THR A 261 -27.91 5.28 36.59
N SER A 262 -27.22 4.24 37.06
CA SER A 262 -27.84 3.04 37.64
C SER A 262 -27.97 3.10 39.18
N TYR A 263 -27.60 4.22 39.80
CA TYR A 263 -27.63 4.45 41.25
C TYR A 263 -28.45 5.68 41.70
N VAL A 264 -29.41 6.12 40.87
CA VAL A 264 -30.52 7.02 41.28
C VAL A 264 -31.84 6.39 40.89
#